data_AF-A0A7C5VJ81-F1
#
_entry.id   AF-A0A7C5VJ81-F1
#
_cell.length_a   1.000
_cell.length_b   1.000
_cell.length_c   1.000
_cell.angle_alpha   90.00
_cell.angle_beta   90.00
_cell.angle_gamma   90.00
#
_symmetry.space_group_name_H-M   'P 1'
#
loop_
_entity.id
_entity.type
_entity.pdbx_description
1 polymer ?
#
loop_
_entity_poly.entity_id
_entity_poly.type
_entity_poly.pdbx_seq_one_letter_code
_entity_poly.pdbx_strand_id
1 'polypeptide(L)'
;MFEDLELDLALSEGQIYRWYGLSLENLFPTWGTVREVVLGVGAAPRLVRFLVHPRLQEASPTTLRHLAGLAEVRRLLGVREGWEVLFQGDGYRPDALWKGMAVEYDAGEYSPKTLRVKLGAFEAYPAQIWGTTSESRRRRILRYAQEMGIQNPLQVLVAPWL
;
A
#
# COMPACT_ATOMS: atom_id res chain seq x y z
N MET A 1 21.60 -5.86 0.28
CA MET A 1 20.28 -6.24 0.82
C MET A 1 19.23 -5.66 -0.08
N PHE A 2 18.14 -6.35 -0.40
CA PHE A 2 17.05 -5.71 -1.15
C PHE A 2 16.30 -4.79 -0.18
N GLU A 3 16.88 -3.61 0.09
CA GLU A 3 16.52 -2.70 1.19
C GLU A 3 15.03 -2.37 1.24
N ASP A 4 14.38 -2.32 0.07
CA ASP A 4 12.94 -2.10 -0.02
C ASP A 4 12.12 -3.20 0.64
N LEU A 5 12.54 -4.46 0.58
CA LEU A 5 11.79 -5.55 1.21
C LEU A 5 11.89 -5.50 2.74
N GLU A 6 12.97 -4.95 3.28
CA GLU A 6 13.12 -4.70 4.72
C GLU A 6 12.16 -3.60 5.19
N LEU A 7 11.92 -2.59 4.36
CA LEU A 7 11.05 -1.45 4.66
C LEU A 7 9.57 -1.75 4.39
N ASP A 8 9.27 -2.38 3.26
CA ASP A 8 7.90 -2.52 2.73
C ASP A 8 7.28 -3.90 3.02
N LEU A 9 8.13 -4.88 3.40
CA LEU A 9 7.76 -6.24 3.79
C LEU A 9 7.13 -7.13 2.70
N ALA A 10 6.56 -6.55 1.64
CA ALA A 10 6.07 -7.28 0.47
C ALA A 10 6.13 -6.43 -0.81
N LEU A 11 6.52 -7.06 -1.91
CA LEU A 11 6.57 -6.45 -3.24
C LEU A 11 5.93 -7.38 -4.26
N SER A 12 5.14 -6.84 -5.17
CA SER A 12 4.60 -7.64 -6.27
C SER A 12 5.65 -7.91 -7.35
N GLU A 13 5.43 -8.96 -8.13
CA GLU A 13 6.21 -9.22 -9.34
C GLU A 13 6.27 -8.01 -10.29
N GLY A 14 5.13 -7.34 -10.50
CA GLY A 14 5.04 -6.17 -11.38
C GLY A 14 5.91 -5.01 -10.89
N GLN A 15 6.01 -4.82 -9.57
CA GLN A 15 6.90 -3.82 -8.97
C GLN A 15 8.37 -4.19 -9.13
N ILE A 16 8.71 -5.47 -8.92
CA ILE A 16 10.08 -5.95 -9.07
C ILE A 16 10.57 -5.75 -10.49
N TYR A 17 9.75 -6.12 -11.48
CA TYR A 17 10.09 -5.89 -12.88
C TYR A 17 10.22 -4.40 -13.20
N ARG A 18 9.25 -3.58 -12.79
CA ARG A 18 9.21 -2.15 -13.10
C ARG A 18 10.37 -1.37 -12.51
N TRP A 19 10.72 -1.64 -11.26
CA TRP A 19 11.69 -0.83 -10.52
C TRP A 19 13.11 -1.39 -10.58
N TYR A 20 13.28 -2.67 -10.94
CA TYR A 20 14.57 -3.34 -10.90
C TYR A 20 14.93 -4.08 -12.19
N GLY A 21 13.99 -4.28 -13.11
CA GLY A 21 14.21 -5.07 -14.33
C GLY A 21 14.49 -6.55 -14.06
N LEU A 22 14.07 -7.06 -12.89
CA LEU A 22 14.30 -8.45 -12.46
C LEU A 22 13.01 -9.27 -12.54
N SER A 23 13.16 -10.59 -12.60
CA SER A 23 12.08 -11.53 -12.30
C SER A 23 12.19 -12.05 -10.87
N LEU A 24 11.10 -12.61 -10.34
CA LEU A 24 11.09 -13.22 -9.01
C LEU A 24 12.06 -14.40 -8.89
N GLU A 25 12.26 -15.15 -9.98
CA GLU A 25 13.19 -16.29 -9.98
C GLU A 25 14.64 -15.86 -9.68
N ASN A 26 15.00 -14.61 -9.96
CA ASN A 26 16.35 -14.08 -9.69
C ASN A 26 16.56 -13.64 -8.23
N LEU A 27 15.48 -13.52 -7.45
CA LEU A 27 15.53 -12.97 -6.08
C LEU A 27 15.26 -14.02 -4.99
N PHE A 28 14.49 -15.05 -5.33
CA PHE A 28 14.20 -16.16 -4.45
C PHE A 28 15.29 -17.24 -4.52
N PRO A 29 15.63 -17.92 -3.41
CA PRO A 29 15.17 -17.75 -2.03
C PRO A 29 16.01 -16.74 -1.23
N THR A 30 16.93 -16.02 -1.86
CA THR A 30 17.95 -15.21 -1.17
C THR A 30 17.36 -14.09 -0.33
N TRP A 31 16.28 -13.47 -0.79
CA TRP A 31 15.76 -12.24 -0.18
C TRP A 31 14.42 -12.40 0.51
N GLY A 32 13.67 -13.45 0.22
CA GLY A 32 12.33 -13.66 0.77
C GLY A 32 11.67 -14.90 0.20
N THR A 33 10.38 -15.06 0.47
CA THR A 33 9.57 -16.16 -0.03
C THR A 33 8.65 -15.69 -1.14
N VAL A 34 8.53 -16.45 -2.23
CA VAL A 34 7.52 -16.20 -3.25
C VAL A 34 6.18 -16.74 -2.79
N ARG A 35 5.16 -15.89 -2.80
CA ARG A 35 3.78 -16.29 -2.54
C ARG A 35 2.90 -15.99 -3.75
N GLU A 36 2.17 -17.01 -4.18
CA GLU A 36 1.20 -16.88 -5.26
C GLU A 36 -0.19 -16.74 -4.66
N VAL A 37 -0.92 -15.72 -5.12
CA VAL A 37 -2.22 -15.35 -4.57
C VAL A 37 -3.18 -15.06 -5.71
N VAL A 38 -4.33 -15.72 -5.70
CA VAL A 38 -5.42 -15.42 -6.63
C VAL A 38 -6.17 -14.21 -6.09
N LEU A 39 -6.16 -13.12 -6.85
CA LEU A 39 -6.79 -11.87 -6.47
C LEU A 39 -7.93 -11.52 -7.43
N GLY A 40 -9.04 -11.04 -6.86
CA GLY A 40 -10.12 -10.41 -7.64
C GLY A 40 -9.66 -9.02 -8.08
N VAL A 41 -9.09 -8.91 -9.28
CA VAL A 41 -8.67 -7.64 -9.88
C VAL A 41 -9.48 -7.41 -11.15
N GLY A 42 -10.44 -6.50 -11.11
CA GLY A 42 -11.34 -6.27 -12.25
C GLY A 42 -12.38 -7.39 -12.41
N ALA A 43 -12.61 -7.83 -13.65
CA ALA A 43 -13.68 -8.77 -14.00
C ALA A 43 -13.31 -10.26 -13.84
N ALA A 44 -12.02 -10.59 -13.68
CA ALA A 44 -11.55 -11.97 -13.58
C ALA A 44 -10.51 -12.12 -12.46
N PRO A 45 -10.51 -13.26 -11.74
CA PRO A 45 -9.43 -13.59 -10.83
C PRO A 45 -8.09 -13.68 -11.58
N ARG A 46 -7.04 -13.09 -11.03
CA ARG A 46 -5.68 -13.15 -11.57
C ARG A 46 -4.74 -13.74 -10.53
N LEU A 47 -3.90 -14.68 -10.94
CA LEU A 47 -2.77 -15.14 -10.13
C LEU A 47 -1.72 -14.02 -10.09
N VAL A 48 -1.35 -13.61 -8.88
CA VAL A 48 -0.35 -12.57 -8.64
C VAL A 48 0.70 -13.14 -7.71
N ARG A 49 1.97 -12.92 -8.06
CA ARG A 49 3.11 -13.37 -7.27
C ARG A 49 3.69 -12.20 -6.48
N PHE A 50 4.03 -12.45 -5.22
CA PHE A 50 4.66 -11.50 -4.31
C PHE A 50 5.99 -12.07 -3.81
N LEU A 51 7.03 -11.23 -3.74
CA LEU A 51 8.18 -11.47 -2.88
C LEU A 51 7.84 -10.96 -1.48
N VAL A 52 7.89 -11.84 -0.49
CA VAL A 52 7.43 -11.56 0.86
C VAL A 52 8.58 -11.73 1.85
N HIS A 53 8.73 -10.75 2.74
CA HIS A 53 9.70 -10.79 3.82
C HIS A 53 9.38 -11.95 4.79
N PRO A 54 10.37 -12.68 5.36
CA PRO A 54 10.13 -13.83 6.23
C PRO A 54 9.19 -13.58 7.43
N ARG A 55 9.13 -12.33 7.93
CA ARG A 55 8.20 -11.94 9.01
C ARG A 55 6.72 -12.05 8.63
N LEU A 56 6.41 -12.09 7.34
CA LEU A 56 5.05 -12.02 6.80
C LEU A 56 4.62 -13.26 6.02
N GLN A 57 5.26 -14.41 6.26
CA GLN A 57 4.93 -15.65 5.56
C GLN A 57 3.44 -16.01 5.61
N GLU A 58 2.78 -15.78 6.75
CA GLU A 58 1.36 -16.06 6.97
C GLU A 58 0.43 -14.86 6.71
N ALA A 59 0.92 -13.77 6.12
CA ALA A 59 0.10 -12.59 5.86
C ALA A 59 -1.08 -12.91 4.92
N SER A 60 -2.24 -12.28 5.13
CA SER A 60 -3.39 -12.49 4.26
C SER A 60 -3.15 -11.92 2.85
N PRO A 61 -3.84 -12.41 1.81
CA PRO A 61 -3.90 -11.78 0.50
C PRO A 61 -4.13 -10.26 0.54
N THR A 62 -5.10 -9.81 1.34
CA THR A 62 -5.42 -8.39 1.52
C THR A 62 -4.23 -7.63 2.11
N THR A 63 -3.57 -8.19 3.12
CA THR A 63 -2.37 -7.59 3.72
C THR A 63 -1.25 -7.43 2.69
N LEU A 64 -0.98 -8.44 1.88
CA LEU A 64 0.05 -8.38 0.84
C LEU A 64 -0.25 -7.30 -0.22
N ARG A 65 -1.53 -7.11 -0.58
CA ARG A 65 -1.95 -6.02 -1.48
C ARG A 65 -1.70 -4.64 -0.90
N HIS A 66 -2.03 -4.45 0.38
CA HIS A 66 -1.82 -3.18 1.07
C HIS A 66 -0.33 -2.84 1.15
N LEU A 67 0.50 -3.82 1.51
CA LEU A 67 1.96 -3.64 1.62
C LEU A 67 2.61 -3.34 0.27
N ALA A 68 2.25 -4.09 -0.78
CA ALA A 68 2.72 -3.80 -2.13
C ALA A 68 2.29 -2.40 -2.60
N GLY A 69 1.05 -2.00 -2.30
CA GLY A 69 0.55 -0.66 -2.57
C GLY A 69 1.30 0.44 -1.81
N LEU A 70 1.58 0.22 -0.54
CA LEU A 70 2.39 1.11 0.29
C LEU A 70 3.81 1.25 -0.24
N ALA A 71 4.42 0.15 -0.67
CA ALA A 71 5.74 0.17 -1.31
C ALA A 71 5.75 1.09 -2.54
N GLU A 72 4.70 1.00 -3.36
CA GLU A 72 4.55 1.87 -4.54
C GLU A 72 4.39 3.34 -4.15
N VAL A 73 3.61 3.63 -3.10
CA VAL A 73 3.48 5.00 -2.56
C VAL A 73 4.84 5.53 -2.10
N ARG A 74 5.57 4.76 -1.29
CA ARG A 74 6.89 5.15 -0.80
C ARG A 74 7.85 5.43 -1.95
N ARG A 75 7.85 4.57 -2.97
CA ARG A 75 8.65 4.72 -4.19
C ARG A 75 8.31 5.99 -4.95
N LEU A 76 7.02 6.27 -5.19
CA LEU A 76 6.57 7.47 -5.90
C LEU A 76 6.90 8.76 -5.12
N LEU A 77 6.89 8.72 -3.79
CA LEU A 77 7.31 9.83 -2.94
C LEU A 77 8.84 9.98 -2.86
N GLY A 78 9.62 9.01 -3.35
CA GLY A 78 11.07 9.00 -3.25
C GLY A 78 11.60 8.84 -1.82
N VAL A 79 10.82 8.23 -0.93
CA VAL A 79 11.15 8.13 0.50
C VAL A 79 12.10 6.97 0.77
N ARG A 80 13.24 7.29 1.39
CA ARG A 80 14.27 6.32 1.78
C ARG A 80 14.41 6.12 3.29
N GLU A 81 14.07 7.14 4.07
CA GLU A 81 14.28 7.15 5.53
C GLU A 81 13.01 7.60 6.27
N GLY A 82 12.85 7.11 7.50
CA GLY A 82 11.73 7.46 8.38
C GLY A 82 10.39 6.88 7.92
N TRP A 83 10.40 5.86 7.06
CA TRP A 83 9.23 5.09 6.66
C TRP A 83 9.02 3.96 7.65
N GLU A 84 7.82 3.87 8.21
CA GLU A 84 7.47 2.84 9.18
C GLU A 84 6.15 2.18 8.77
N VAL A 85 6.21 0.91 8.38
CA VAL A 85 5.00 0.11 8.13
C VAL A 85 4.36 -0.28 9.46
N LEU A 86 3.11 0.08 9.65
CA LEU A 86 2.32 -0.30 10.81
C LEU A 86 1.61 -1.62 10.50
N PHE A 87 2.34 -2.72 10.69
CA PHE A 87 1.79 -4.06 10.54
C PHE A 87 0.73 -4.30 11.63
N GLN A 88 -0.53 -4.56 11.22
CA GLN A 88 -1.72 -4.74 12.07
C GLN A 88 -2.43 -3.45 12.52
N GLY A 89 -2.82 -2.60 11.58
CA GLY A 89 -3.75 -1.52 11.87
C GLY A 89 -5.10 -2.05 12.32
N ASP A 90 -5.57 -1.63 13.51
CA ASP A 90 -7.00 -1.50 13.75
C ASP A 90 -7.61 -0.60 12.66
N GLY A 91 -8.94 -0.63 12.48
CA GLY A 91 -9.60 0.15 11.42
C GLY A 91 -9.35 1.66 11.46
N TYR A 92 -8.70 2.19 12.50
CA TYR A 92 -8.44 3.61 12.75
C TYR A 92 -6.97 4.00 12.62
N ARG A 93 -6.04 3.04 12.51
CA ARG A 93 -4.62 3.31 12.28
C ARG A 93 -4.31 3.38 10.79
N PRO A 94 -3.33 4.23 10.39
CA PRO A 94 -2.81 4.22 9.03
C PRO A 94 -1.98 2.96 8.80
N ASP A 95 -1.89 2.53 7.54
CA ASP A 95 -1.05 1.39 7.15
C ASP A 95 0.45 1.67 7.37
N ALA A 96 0.87 2.93 7.31
CA ALA A 96 2.25 3.37 7.56
C ALA A 96 2.33 4.80 8.12
N LEU A 97 3.49 5.15 8.67
CA LEU A 97 3.86 6.51 9.04
C LEU A 97 5.09 6.98 8.29
N TRP A 98 5.12 8.27 7.96
CA TRP A 98 6.31 8.94 7.46
C TRP A 98 6.46 10.32 8.08
N LYS A 99 7.50 10.51 8.91
CA LYS A 99 7.74 11.76 9.66
C LYS A 99 6.49 12.25 10.42
N GLY A 100 5.74 11.32 11.01
CA GLY A 100 4.49 11.58 11.73
C GLY A 100 3.26 11.80 10.85
N MET A 101 3.38 11.78 9.52
CA MET A 101 2.23 11.82 8.60
C MET A 101 1.61 10.43 8.47
N ALA A 102 0.28 10.39 8.41
CA ALA A 102 -0.47 9.16 8.15
C ALA A 102 -0.33 8.76 6.68
N VAL A 103 0.02 7.49 6.42
CA VAL A 103 0.08 6.97 5.06
C VAL A 103 -0.79 5.72 4.95
N GLU A 104 -1.69 5.73 3.97
CA GLU A 104 -2.72 4.71 3.81
C GLU A 104 -2.76 4.23 2.37
N TYR A 105 -3.03 2.93 2.16
CA TYR A 105 -3.26 2.42 0.82
C TYR A 105 -4.68 1.87 0.64
N ASP A 106 -5.47 2.51 -0.22
CA ASP A 106 -6.77 1.98 -0.61
C ASP A 106 -6.63 0.98 -1.77
N ALA A 107 -6.54 -0.30 -1.42
CA ALA A 107 -6.46 -1.41 -2.38
C ALA A 107 -7.75 -1.64 -3.20
N GLY A 108 -8.81 -0.85 -2.98
CA GLY A 108 -10.09 -0.91 -3.69
C GLY A 108 -11.22 -1.56 -2.90
N GLU A 109 -10.90 -2.17 -1.75
CA GLU A 109 -11.83 -2.96 -0.93
C GLU A 109 -12.67 -2.08 0.01
N TYR A 110 -12.31 -0.81 0.20
CA TYR A 110 -12.98 0.02 1.19
C TYR A 110 -14.41 0.35 0.78
N SER A 111 -15.33 0.08 1.71
CA SER A 111 -16.69 0.60 1.65
C SER A 111 -16.68 2.13 1.80
N PRO A 112 -17.73 2.85 1.34
CA PRO A 112 -17.86 4.28 1.61
C PRO A 112 -17.78 4.62 3.10
N LYS A 113 -18.34 3.77 3.97
CA LYS A 113 -18.29 3.94 5.43
C LYS A 113 -16.86 3.84 5.94
N THR A 114 -16.12 2.80 5.57
CA THR A 114 -14.71 2.59 5.98
C THR A 114 -13.83 3.76 5.57
N LEU A 115 -13.97 4.21 4.31
CA LEU A 115 -13.19 5.31 3.78
C LEU A 115 -13.44 6.62 4.55
N ARG A 116 -14.70 6.95 4.84
CA ARG A 116 -15.03 8.13 5.65
C ARG A 116 -14.50 8.03 7.08
N VAL A 117 -14.64 6.87 7.71
CA VAL A 117 -14.11 6.65 9.08
C VAL A 117 -12.60 6.88 9.13
N LYS A 118 -11.84 6.30 8.19
CA LYS A 118 -10.38 6.48 8.13
C LYS A 118 -9.97 7.92 7.81
N LEU A 119 -10.61 8.57 6.83
CA LEU A 119 -10.34 9.97 6.48
C LEU A 119 -10.47 10.90 7.70
N GLY A 120 -11.55 10.75 8.48
CA GLY A 120 -11.76 11.55 9.69
C GLY A 120 -10.80 11.17 10.82
N ALA A 121 -10.52 9.88 11.02
CA ALA A 121 -9.57 9.44 12.04
C ALA A 121 -8.16 10.00 11.81
N PHE A 122 -7.77 10.16 10.55
CA PHE A 122 -6.45 10.64 10.18
C PHE A 122 -6.30 12.18 10.25
N GLU A 123 -7.35 12.93 10.58
CA GLU A 123 -7.23 14.37 10.90
C GLU A 123 -6.39 14.62 12.15
N ALA A 124 -6.22 13.61 13.00
CA ALA A 124 -5.34 13.68 14.17
C ALA A 124 -3.84 13.77 13.81
N TYR A 125 -3.46 13.55 12.54
CA TYR A 125 -2.07 13.62 12.07
C TYR A 125 -1.79 14.97 11.38
N PRO A 126 -0.52 15.42 11.33
CA PRO A 126 -0.16 16.68 10.67
C PRO A 126 -0.52 16.73 9.18
N ALA A 127 -0.53 15.58 8.50
CA ALA A 127 -0.99 15.41 7.13
C ALA A 127 -1.35 13.94 6.87
N GLN A 128 -2.09 13.70 5.78
CA GLN A 128 -2.43 12.38 5.31
C GLN A 128 -1.98 12.18 3.86
N ILE A 129 -1.43 11.01 3.57
CA ILE A 129 -1.08 10.56 2.23
C ILE A 129 -1.85 9.28 1.93
N TRP A 130 -2.56 9.26 0.81
CA TRP A 130 -3.34 8.11 0.38
C TRP A 130 -2.81 7.60 -0.95
N GLY A 131 -2.51 6.31 -1.03
CA GLY A 131 -2.29 5.60 -2.28
C GLY A 131 -3.55 4.89 -2.74
N THR A 132 -3.71 4.71 -4.05
CA THR A 132 -4.78 3.89 -4.59
C THR A 132 -4.45 3.30 -5.95
N THR A 133 -5.18 2.28 -6.38
CA THR A 133 -4.94 1.53 -7.62
C THR A 133 -5.32 2.30 -8.89
N SER A 134 -6.19 3.32 -8.82
CA SER A 134 -6.71 3.99 -10.02
C SER A 134 -7.19 5.43 -9.78
N GLU A 135 -7.29 6.18 -10.87
CA GLU A 135 -7.78 7.57 -10.86
C GLU A 135 -9.26 7.69 -10.44
N SER A 136 -10.08 6.66 -10.67
CA SER A 136 -11.47 6.66 -10.20
C SER A 136 -11.55 6.58 -8.67
N ARG A 137 -10.69 5.77 -8.04
CA ARG A 137 -10.58 5.72 -6.58
C ARG A 137 -10.01 7.01 -6.01
N ARG A 138 -8.98 7.58 -6.65
CA ARG A 138 -8.40 8.87 -6.24
C ARG A 138 -9.46 9.97 -6.17
N ARG A 139 -10.26 10.12 -7.24
CA ARG A 139 -11.38 11.06 -7.28
C ARG A 139 -12.41 10.80 -6.18
N ARG A 140 -12.70 9.54 -5.86
CA ARG A 140 -13.61 9.18 -4.78
C ARG A 140 -13.09 9.58 -3.39
N ILE A 141 -11.80 9.36 -3.12
CA ILE A 141 -11.16 9.78 -1.85
C ILE A 141 -11.23 11.30 -1.71
N LEU A 142 -10.80 12.02 -2.74
CA LEU A 142 -10.83 13.49 -2.76
C LEU A 142 -12.24 14.05 -2.57
N ARG A 143 -13.24 13.45 -3.24
CA ARG A 143 -14.65 13.84 -3.07
C ARG A 143 -15.12 13.66 -1.62
N TYR A 144 -14.83 12.53 -0.99
CA TYR A 144 -15.26 12.32 0.40
C TYR A 144 -14.52 13.20 1.38
N ALA A 145 -13.22 13.45 1.17
CA ALA A 145 -12.50 14.42 1.99
C ALA A 145 -13.12 15.82 1.90
N GLN A 146 -13.52 16.24 0.69
CA GLN A 146 -14.22 17.51 0.50
C GLN A 146 -15.61 17.53 1.16
N GLU A 147 -16.43 16.48 0.97
CA GLU A 147 -17.76 16.36 1.60
C GLU A 147 -17.69 16.40 3.13
N MET A 148 -16.63 15.83 3.71
CA MET A 148 -16.39 15.79 5.15
C MET A 148 -15.77 17.07 5.70
N GLY A 149 -15.24 17.94 4.83
CA GLY A 149 -14.50 19.12 5.26
C GLY A 149 -13.19 18.78 5.98
N ILE A 150 -12.45 17.77 5.51
CA ILE A 150 -11.13 17.42 6.06
C ILE A 150 -10.20 18.64 6.02
N GLN A 151 -9.62 18.99 7.17
CA GLN A 151 -8.85 20.23 7.33
C GLN A 151 -7.34 20.04 7.19
N ASN A 152 -6.80 18.88 7.55
CA ASN A 152 -5.37 18.66 7.45
C ASN A 152 -4.92 18.45 5.98
N PRO A 153 -3.67 18.77 5.62
CA PRO A 153 -3.14 18.54 4.28
C PRO A 153 -3.35 17.09 3.82
N LEU A 154 -3.90 16.94 2.62
CA LEU A 154 -4.23 15.65 2.01
C LEU A 154 -3.57 15.53 0.63
N GLN A 155 -2.76 14.48 0.46
CA GLN A 155 -2.23 14.08 -0.84
C GLN A 155 -2.79 12.71 -1.23
N VAL A 156 -3.27 12.57 -2.47
CA VAL A 156 -3.78 11.29 -2.98
C VAL A 156 -3.06 10.91 -4.28
N LEU A 157 -2.36 9.78 -4.26
CA LEU A 157 -1.55 9.24 -5.34
C LEU A 157 -2.23 8.06 -6.02
N VAL A 158 -2.12 8.00 -7.35
CA VAL A 158 -2.40 6.77 -8.09
C VAL A 158 -1.12 5.94 -8.10
N ALA A 159 -1.12 4.86 -7.34
CA ALA A 159 0.01 4.00 -7.06
C ALA A 159 -0.38 2.53 -7.37
N PRO A 160 -0.43 2.15 -8.66
CA PRO A 160 -0.75 0.79 -9.06
C PRO A 160 0.43 -0.13 -8.76
N TRP A 161 0.21 -1.12 -7.88
CA TRP A 161 1.24 -2.10 -7.51
C TRP A 161 1.20 -3.37 -8.37
N LEU A 162 0.26 -3.49 -9.31
CA LEU A 162 0.23 -4.56 -10.32
C LEU A 162 0.97 -4.13 -11.60
#